data_AF-A0A9E0HFF7-F1
#
_entry.id   AF-A0A9E0HFF7-F1
#
_cell.length_a   1.000
_cell.length_b   1.000
_cell.length_c   1.000
_cell.angle_alpha   90.00
_cell.angle_beta   90.00
_cell.angle_gamma   90.00
#
_symmetry.space_group_name_H-M   'P 1'
#
loop_
_entity.id
_entity.type
_entity.pdbx_description
1 polymer ?
#
loop_
_entity_poly.entity_id
_entity_poly.type
_entity_poly.pdbx_seq_one_letter_code
_entity_poly.pdbx_strand_id
1 'polypeptide(L)'
;MTRSLAAWAAVVFLAACGGSAPVRTTVGNVGAAGTLADALRADLGRGVPVAIVPGKNGLVALSADGARRRVLVTGPVPWALVDDRLGVVWFGSADRTSILMLDLRGANADPLAPEVIASGLPESVEPGGPEYGIAYGSPPTAEEGMPLPMFAELEYSRSILPSVVLLVGPAPRLATMGGILDMWGETAGFDAAIAKASLPGRDRVIEVAARGAAPRAPAEPVVVPDKVAGVDPGNCEDDSCGTAQVVPGTKLWRVVTSFTCGDGCYTEWALYDPARRAFVEGEWAGWLGQAQVAADGSAFVRDGLVVRFDRGPVNTNDPEVEASGGGWLDGGPWLTR
;
A
#
# COMPACT_ATOMS: atom_id res chain seq x y z
N MET A 1 -59.03 24.00 44.99
CA MET A 1 -59.33 24.00 43.55
C MET A 1 -58.19 24.68 42.82
N THR A 2 -57.18 23.94 42.36
CA THR A 2 -56.14 24.42 41.44
C THR A 2 -55.62 23.20 40.69
N ARG A 3 -55.81 23.19 39.37
CA ARG A 3 -55.52 22.06 38.47
C ARG A 3 -54.04 22.08 38.08
N SER A 4 -53.39 20.92 38.19
CA SER A 4 -52.08 20.65 37.60
C SER A 4 -52.28 20.12 36.17
N LEU A 5 -51.68 20.77 35.18
CA LEU A 5 -51.63 20.32 33.79
C LEU A 5 -50.26 19.70 33.52
N ALA A 6 -50.24 18.38 33.36
CA ALA A 6 -49.09 17.63 32.88
C ALA A 6 -49.07 17.69 31.34
N ALA A 7 -48.03 18.32 30.78
CA ALA A 7 -47.76 18.31 29.35
C ALA A 7 -47.02 17.02 28.98
N TRP A 8 -47.65 16.18 28.17
CA TRP A 8 -47.02 15.02 27.54
C TRP A 8 -46.29 15.49 26.26
N ALA A 9 -44.96 15.41 26.27
CA ALA A 9 -44.17 15.57 25.06
C ALA A 9 -44.19 14.25 24.27
N ALA A 10 -44.81 14.29 23.08
CA ALA A 10 -44.77 13.20 22.12
C ALA A 10 -43.39 13.19 21.43
N VAL A 11 -42.58 12.18 21.73
CA VAL A 11 -41.34 11.90 20.97
C VAL A 11 -41.73 11.18 19.69
N VAL A 12 -41.60 11.88 18.56
CA VAL A 12 -41.77 11.32 17.22
C VAL A 12 -40.45 10.67 16.80
N PHE A 13 -40.39 9.34 16.81
CA PHE A 13 -39.31 8.58 16.20
C PHE A 13 -39.51 8.56 14.68
N LEU A 14 -38.78 9.42 13.97
CA LEU A 14 -38.60 9.32 12.51
C LEU A 14 -37.64 8.17 12.22
N ALA A 15 -38.19 7.00 11.90
CA ALA A 15 -37.43 5.89 11.34
C ALA A 15 -36.99 6.25 9.92
N ALA A 16 -35.76 6.75 9.78
CA ALA A 16 -35.11 6.89 8.48
C ALA A 16 -34.74 5.49 7.97
N CYS A 17 -35.55 4.94 7.07
CA CYS A 17 -35.18 3.75 6.28
C CYS A 17 -34.06 4.14 5.31
N GLY A 18 -32.81 4.16 5.81
CA GLY A 18 -31.60 4.23 5.01
C GLY A 18 -31.41 2.92 4.24
N GLY A 19 -32.13 2.77 3.13
CA GLY A 19 -31.92 1.66 2.22
C GLY A 19 -30.55 1.79 1.57
N SER A 20 -29.58 1.02 2.04
CA SER A 20 -28.30 0.83 1.33
C SER A 20 -28.60 0.35 -0.08
N ALA A 21 -28.40 1.23 -1.07
CA ALA A 21 -28.60 0.86 -2.46
C ALA A 21 -27.70 -0.34 -2.78
N PRO A 22 -28.23 -1.43 -3.37
CA PRO A 22 -27.41 -2.58 -3.72
C PRO A 22 -26.32 -2.12 -4.67
N VAL A 23 -25.07 -2.35 -4.29
CA VAL A 23 -23.93 -2.07 -5.17
C VAL A 23 -24.10 -2.97 -6.40
N ARG A 24 -24.44 -2.36 -7.55
CA ARG A 24 -24.53 -3.06 -8.82
C ARG A 24 -23.14 -3.58 -9.19
N THR A 25 -22.91 -4.86 -8.98
CA THR A 25 -21.83 -5.60 -9.64
C THR A 25 -22.24 -5.74 -11.10
N THR A 26 -21.77 -4.82 -11.95
CA THR A 26 -21.88 -5.00 -13.41
C THR A 26 -21.02 -6.19 -13.80
N VAL A 27 -21.66 -7.35 -14.00
CA VAL A 27 -21.08 -8.49 -14.70
C VAL A 27 -21.01 -8.09 -16.18
N GLY A 28 -19.92 -7.46 -16.58
CA GLY A 28 -19.65 -7.11 -17.97
C GLY A 28 -19.30 -8.37 -18.77
N ASN A 29 -19.83 -8.47 -19.99
CA ASN A 29 -19.52 -9.55 -20.93
C ASN A 29 -18.00 -9.71 -21.10
N VAL A 30 -17.49 -10.87 -20.72
CA VAL A 30 -16.07 -11.27 -20.84
C VAL A 30 -15.78 -11.54 -22.31
N GLY A 31 -15.48 -10.50 -23.07
CA GLY A 31 -15.45 -10.54 -24.53
C GLY A 31 -14.26 -9.82 -25.14
N ALA A 32 -13.03 -10.11 -24.68
CA ALA A 32 -11.83 -9.80 -25.45
C ALA A 32 -10.67 -10.70 -25.04
N ALA A 33 -9.98 -11.28 -26.03
CA ALA A 33 -8.63 -11.76 -25.89
C ALA A 33 -7.74 -10.58 -25.45
N GLY A 34 -7.05 -10.71 -24.32
CA GLY A 34 -6.25 -9.63 -23.74
C GLY A 34 -5.70 -10.01 -22.37
N THR A 35 -4.81 -9.16 -21.85
CA THR A 35 -4.25 -9.33 -20.52
C THR A 35 -5.26 -8.93 -19.44
N LEU A 36 -5.08 -9.42 -18.20
CA LEU A 36 -5.85 -8.96 -17.05
C LEU A 36 -5.73 -7.44 -16.86
N ALA A 37 -4.53 -6.88 -17.01
CA ALA A 37 -4.30 -5.44 -16.92
C ALA A 37 -5.16 -4.65 -17.92
N ASP A 38 -5.21 -5.07 -19.18
CA ASP A 38 -5.98 -4.38 -20.23
C ASP A 38 -7.48 -4.42 -19.93
N ALA A 39 -7.98 -5.56 -19.46
CA ALA A 39 -9.37 -5.69 -19.03
C ALA A 39 -9.67 -4.74 -17.85
N LEU A 40 -8.80 -4.67 -16.85
CA LEU A 40 -8.99 -3.75 -15.72
C LEU A 40 -8.99 -2.27 -16.15
N ARG A 41 -8.11 -1.88 -17.08
CA ARG A 41 -8.11 -0.50 -17.64
C ARG A 41 -9.40 -0.19 -18.40
N ALA A 42 -9.87 -1.13 -19.23
CA ALA A 42 -11.08 -0.95 -20.02
C ALA A 42 -12.33 -0.86 -19.13
N ASP A 43 -12.46 -1.79 -18.19
CA ASP A 43 -13.66 -1.93 -17.36
C ASP A 43 -13.70 -0.88 -16.24
N LEU A 44 -12.61 -0.76 -15.48
CA LEU A 44 -12.51 0.07 -14.29
C LEU A 44 -11.83 1.42 -14.54
N GLY A 45 -10.89 1.49 -15.47
CA GLY A 45 -10.15 2.73 -15.74
C GLY A 45 -11.00 3.75 -16.51
N ARG A 46 -11.45 3.46 -17.73
CA ARG A 46 -12.09 4.45 -18.66
C ARG A 46 -11.42 5.84 -18.61
N GLY A 47 -10.08 5.86 -18.63
CA GLY A 47 -9.29 7.09 -18.58
C GLY A 47 -8.90 7.57 -17.18
N VAL A 48 -9.25 6.86 -16.11
CA VAL A 48 -8.67 7.08 -14.77
C VAL A 48 -7.78 5.92 -14.33
N PRO A 49 -6.81 6.16 -13.42
CA PRO A 49 -5.97 5.11 -12.85
C PRO A 49 -6.78 4.03 -12.14
N VAL A 50 -6.25 2.80 -12.16
CA VAL A 50 -6.80 1.64 -11.45
C VAL A 50 -5.84 1.24 -10.34
N ALA A 51 -6.33 1.32 -9.11
CA ALA A 51 -5.63 0.78 -7.94
C ALA A 51 -5.97 -0.69 -7.77
N ILE A 52 -5.05 -1.46 -7.17
CA ILE A 52 -5.30 -2.79 -6.65
C ILE A 52 -4.92 -2.76 -5.17
N VAL A 53 -5.85 -3.11 -4.31
CA VAL A 53 -5.70 -3.04 -2.86
C VAL A 53 -6.13 -4.35 -2.18
N PRO A 54 -5.46 -4.75 -1.09
CA PRO A 54 -5.89 -5.86 -0.24
C PRO A 54 -7.15 -5.49 0.57
N GLY A 55 -7.77 -6.49 1.23
CA GLY A 55 -8.94 -6.27 2.08
C GLY A 55 -9.57 -7.58 2.60
N LYS A 56 -10.51 -7.46 3.56
CA LYS A 56 -11.14 -8.61 4.23
C LYS A 56 -11.90 -9.57 3.31
N ASN A 57 -12.39 -9.05 2.19
CA ASN A 57 -13.22 -9.81 1.26
C ASN A 57 -12.43 -10.27 0.03
N GLY A 58 -11.20 -9.78 -0.15
CA GLY A 58 -10.45 -10.07 -1.36
C GLY A 58 -9.36 -9.07 -1.68
N LEU A 59 -8.61 -9.43 -2.72
CA LEU A 59 -7.83 -8.49 -3.51
C LEU A 59 -8.79 -7.77 -4.46
N VAL A 60 -8.85 -6.44 -4.40
CA VAL A 60 -9.83 -5.63 -5.13
C VAL A 60 -9.12 -4.66 -6.06
N ALA A 61 -9.49 -4.67 -7.34
CA ALA A 61 -9.18 -3.59 -8.25
C ALA A 61 -10.29 -2.53 -8.22
N LEU A 62 -9.92 -1.25 -8.22
CA LEU A 62 -10.85 -0.13 -8.19
C LEU A 62 -10.35 1.07 -8.98
N SER A 63 -11.27 1.85 -9.54
CA SER A 63 -10.97 3.15 -10.13
C SER A 63 -10.50 4.13 -9.05
N ALA A 64 -9.65 5.10 -9.41
CA ALA A 64 -9.17 6.13 -8.49
C ALA A 64 -10.30 6.94 -7.81
N ASP A 65 -11.48 7.01 -8.43
CA ASP A 65 -12.69 7.63 -7.89
C ASP A 65 -13.62 6.67 -7.12
N GLY A 66 -13.28 5.38 -7.03
CA GLY A 66 -14.01 4.35 -6.30
C GLY A 66 -15.36 3.96 -6.92
N ALA A 67 -15.75 4.60 -8.02
CA ALA A 67 -17.04 4.38 -8.66
C ALA A 67 -17.17 2.98 -9.27
N ARG A 68 -16.04 2.35 -9.61
CA ARG A 68 -15.97 1.04 -10.24
C ARG A 68 -14.99 0.17 -9.49
N ARG A 69 -15.38 -1.09 -9.27
CA ARG A 69 -14.57 -2.08 -8.55
C ARG A 69 -14.80 -3.48 -9.10
N ARG A 70 -13.78 -4.33 -8.98
CA ARG A 70 -13.81 -5.76 -9.28
C ARG A 70 -13.02 -6.51 -8.22
N VAL A 71 -13.60 -7.57 -7.66
CA VAL A 71 -12.87 -8.52 -6.82
C VAL A 71 -12.03 -9.40 -7.75
N LEU A 72 -10.72 -9.41 -7.53
CA LEU A 72 -9.76 -10.22 -8.30
C LEU A 72 -9.57 -11.60 -7.66
N VAL A 73 -9.46 -11.62 -6.33
CA VAL A 73 -9.28 -12.84 -5.53
C VAL A 73 -10.23 -12.74 -4.36
N THR A 74 -10.99 -13.80 -4.07
CA THR A 74 -11.94 -13.83 -2.94
C THR A 74 -11.26 -14.25 -1.63
N GLY A 75 -11.75 -13.73 -0.51
CA GLY A 75 -11.29 -14.08 0.84
C GLY A 75 -10.28 -13.06 1.39
N PRO A 76 -9.97 -13.10 2.70
CA PRO A 76 -9.10 -12.11 3.31
C PRO A 76 -7.72 -12.06 2.67
N VAL A 77 -7.29 -10.86 2.29
CA VAL A 77 -5.93 -10.58 1.82
C VAL A 77 -5.32 -9.56 2.78
N PRO A 78 -4.37 -9.97 3.65
CA PRO A 78 -3.82 -9.09 4.70
C PRO A 78 -2.81 -8.08 4.17
N TRP A 79 -2.20 -8.34 3.02
CA TRP A 79 -1.32 -7.39 2.36
C TRP A 79 -1.26 -7.67 0.87
N ALA A 80 -0.97 -6.63 0.09
CA ALA A 80 -0.65 -6.80 -1.32
C ALA A 80 0.37 -5.75 -1.76
N LEU A 81 1.05 -6.02 -2.86
CA LEU A 81 1.98 -5.11 -3.51
C LEU A 81 1.82 -5.23 -5.01
N VAL A 82 1.49 -4.12 -5.66
CA VAL A 82 1.45 -4.04 -7.12
C VAL A 82 2.85 -3.71 -7.61
N ASP A 83 3.43 -4.65 -8.36
CA ASP A 83 4.71 -4.47 -9.01
C ASP A 83 4.48 -4.25 -10.51
N ASP A 84 4.31 -2.97 -10.86
CA ASP A 84 4.04 -2.51 -12.22
C ASP A 84 5.19 -2.85 -13.19
N ARG A 85 6.42 -2.91 -12.66
CA ARG A 85 7.63 -3.23 -13.43
C ARG A 85 7.54 -4.63 -14.02
N LEU A 86 7.13 -5.60 -13.20
CA LEU A 86 6.97 -7.00 -13.60
C LEU A 86 5.56 -7.31 -14.14
N GLY A 87 4.60 -6.43 -13.87
CA GLY A 87 3.19 -6.62 -14.20
C GLY A 87 2.58 -7.76 -13.38
N VAL A 88 2.81 -7.76 -12.08
CA VAL A 88 2.26 -8.76 -11.15
C VAL A 88 1.75 -8.09 -9.87
N VAL A 89 0.93 -8.83 -9.12
CA VAL A 89 0.57 -8.48 -7.75
C VAL A 89 1.07 -9.57 -6.83
N TRP A 90 1.94 -9.21 -5.89
CA TRP A 90 2.38 -10.07 -4.79
C TRP A 90 1.42 -9.87 -3.61
N PHE A 91 0.99 -10.93 -2.95
CA PHE A 91 0.09 -10.79 -1.80
C PHE A 91 0.14 -12.00 -0.87
N GLY A 92 -0.30 -11.81 0.38
CA GLY A 92 -0.33 -12.86 1.39
C GLY A 92 -1.59 -13.70 1.32
N SER A 93 -1.48 -14.98 1.68
CA SER A 93 -2.65 -15.78 2.06
C SER A 93 -3.31 -15.24 3.34
N ALA A 94 -4.57 -15.60 3.56
CA ALA A 94 -5.35 -15.15 4.72
C ALA A 94 -4.71 -15.52 6.07
N ASP A 95 -4.08 -16.70 6.13
CA ASP A 95 -3.35 -17.23 7.28
C ASP A 95 -1.88 -16.74 7.35
N ARG A 96 -1.44 -15.92 6.39
CA ARG A 96 -0.07 -15.41 6.27
C ARG A 96 1.01 -16.51 6.13
N THR A 97 0.65 -17.74 5.79
CA THR A 97 1.65 -18.82 5.61
C THR A 97 2.24 -18.89 4.21
N SER A 98 1.70 -18.11 3.27
CA SER A 98 2.06 -18.19 1.86
C SER A 98 2.18 -16.83 1.19
N ILE A 99 3.10 -16.72 0.23
CA ILE A 99 3.16 -15.62 -0.74
C ILE A 99 2.52 -16.12 -2.03
N LEU A 100 1.53 -15.38 -2.49
CA LEU A 100 0.79 -15.63 -3.72
C LEU A 100 1.15 -14.57 -4.76
N MET A 101 1.01 -14.93 -6.04
CA MET A 101 1.22 -14.02 -7.16
C MET A 101 0.02 -14.07 -8.11
N LEU A 102 -0.42 -12.89 -8.56
CA LEU A 102 -1.37 -12.73 -9.65
C LEU A 102 -0.66 -12.06 -10.83
N ASP A 103 -0.59 -12.72 -11.99
CA ASP A 103 0.03 -12.17 -13.19
C ASP A 103 -0.92 -11.23 -13.94
N LEU A 104 -0.60 -9.93 -13.96
CA LEU A 104 -1.41 -8.92 -14.63
C LEU A 104 -1.25 -8.97 -16.16
N ARG A 105 -0.19 -9.61 -16.67
CA ARG A 105 0.02 -9.86 -18.09
C ARG A 105 -0.59 -11.19 -18.55
N GLY A 106 -1.07 -12.01 -17.61
CA GLY A 106 -1.79 -13.25 -17.88
C GLY A 106 -3.17 -13.01 -18.49
N ALA A 107 -3.81 -14.08 -18.96
CA ALA A 107 -5.16 -14.00 -19.53
C ALA A 107 -6.17 -13.53 -18.48
N ASN A 108 -7.13 -12.69 -18.88
CA ASN A 108 -8.28 -12.33 -18.06
C ASN A 108 -9.25 -13.51 -17.92
N ALA A 109 -8.94 -14.45 -17.03
CA ALA A 109 -9.77 -15.61 -16.70
C ALA A 109 -10.83 -15.27 -15.63
N ASP A 110 -11.86 -16.09 -15.54
CA ASP A 110 -12.85 -16.08 -14.46
C ASP A 110 -13.17 -17.53 -14.02
N PRO A 111 -12.82 -17.95 -12.79
CA PRO A 111 -12.10 -17.18 -11.78
C PRO A 111 -10.63 -16.95 -12.15
N LEU A 112 -10.04 -15.88 -11.61
CA LEU A 112 -8.60 -15.71 -11.61
C LEU A 112 -7.97 -16.74 -10.66
N ALA A 113 -6.84 -17.32 -11.05
CA ALA A 113 -6.13 -18.35 -10.30
C ALA A 113 -4.75 -17.84 -9.87
N PRO A 114 -4.59 -17.36 -8.62
CA PRO A 114 -3.28 -17.00 -8.09
C PRO A 114 -2.34 -18.19 -7.99
N GLU A 115 -1.05 -17.94 -8.20
CA GLU A 115 0.00 -18.95 -8.12
C GLU A 115 0.66 -18.90 -6.73
N VAL A 116 0.89 -20.07 -6.11
CA VAL A 116 1.63 -20.17 -4.84
C VAL A 116 3.12 -20.03 -5.13
N ILE A 117 3.72 -18.95 -4.64
CA ILE A 117 5.15 -18.66 -4.84
C ILE A 117 5.98 -19.23 -3.71
N ALA A 118 5.57 -18.93 -2.48
CA ALA A 118 6.17 -19.43 -1.26
C ALA A 118 5.09 -19.99 -0.33
N SER A 119 5.42 -21.01 0.45
CA SER A 119 4.52 -21.60 1.44
C SER A 119 5.28 -22.14 2.65
N GLY A 120 4.57 -22.36 3.75
CA GLY A 120 5.17 -22.79 5.03
C GLY A 120 5.94 -21.67 5.72
N LEU A 121 5.52 -20.41 5.48
CA LEU A 121 6.04 -19.25 6.19
C LEU A 121 5.51 -19.24 7.63
N PRO A 122 6.29 -18.72 8.60
CA PRO A 122 5.86 -18.65 9.99
C PRO A 122 4.63 -17.75 10.14
N GLU A 123 3.60 -18.23 10.84
CA GLU A 123 2.31 -17.53 11.00
C GLU A 123 2.42 -16.23 11.80
N SER A 124 3.39 -16.14 12.70
CA SER A 124 3.70 -14.96 13.51
C SER A 124 4.86 -15.29 14.43
N VAL A 125 5.75 -14.32 14.68
CA VAL A 125 6.60 -14.33 15.87
C VAL A 125 6.01 -13.28 16.79
N GLU A 126 5.48 -13.68 17.95
CA GLU A 126 5.00 -12.67 18.90
C GLU A 126 6.12 -11.66 19.20
N PRO A 127 5.85 -10.34 19.13
CA PRO A 127 4.54 -9.70 19.18
C PRO A 127 3.89 -9.29 17.84
N GLY A 128 4.24 -9.88 16.68
CA GLY A 128 3.51 -9.61 15.43
C GLY A 128 3.80 -10.55 14.25
N GLY A 129 2.81 -10.73 13.38
CA GLY A 129 2.97 -11.46 12.12
C GLY A 129 4.15 -10.93 11.29
N PRO A 130 4.93 -11.77 10.59
CA PRO A 130 6.01 -11.27 9.76
C PRO A 130 5.47 -10.29 8.72
N GLU A 131 6.20 -9.21 8.50
CA GLU A 131 5.97 -8.33 7.34
C GLU A 131 6.63 -8.93 6.11
N TYR A 132 6.13 -8.57 4.92
CA TYR A 132 6.60 -9.12 3.66
C TYR A 132 7.21 -8.03 2.79
N GLY A 133 8.39 -8.31 2.26
CA GLY A 133 9.09 -7.45 1.31
C GLY A 133 9.34 -8.16 -0.01
N ILE A 134 9.41 -7.39 -1.09
CA ILE A 134 9.89 -7.86 -2.40
C ILE A 134 11.10 -7.02 -2.78
N ALA A 135 12.26 -7.67 -2.89
CA ALA A 135 13.51 -7.04 -3.29
C ALA A 135 14.09 -7.72 -4.54
N TYR A 136 14.97 -7.06 -5.26
CA TYR A 136 15.55 -7.49 -6.54
C TYR A 136 17.07 -7.41 -6.46
N GLY A 137 17.71 -8.36 -7.13
CA GLY A 137 19.16 -8.49 -7.07
C GLY A 137 19.66 -9.09 -5.74
N SER A 138 20.93 -8.84 -5.45
CA SER A 138 21.56 -9.33 -4.21
C SER A 138 21.16 -8.41 -3.06
N PRO A 139 20.70 -8.94 -1.91
CA PRO A 139 20.58 -8.10 -0.73
C PRO A 139 21.98 -7.56 -0.42
N PRO A 140 22.11 -6.28 -0.02
CA PRO A 140 23.39 -5.78 0.43
C PRO A 140 23.89 -6.72 1.53
N THR A 141 25.09 -7.26 1.36
CA THR A 141 25.72 -8.05 2.42
C THR A 141 25.90 -7.13 3.63
N ALA A 142 25.49 -7.56 4.81
CA ALA A 142 25.66 -6.81 6.06
C ALA A 142 27.13 -6.46 6.39
N GLU A 143 28.09 -6.98 5.61
CA GLU A 143 29.53 -6.88 5.82
C GLU A 143 30.13 -5.48 5.61
N GLU A 144 29.41 -4.49 5.08
CA GLU A 144 29.98 -3.15 4.85
C GLU A 144 29.55 -2.07 5.85
N GLY A 145 28.88 -2.40 6.97
CA GLY A 145 28.56 -1.44 8.03
C GLY A 145 27.77 -0.20 7.58
N MET A 146 27.36 -0.16 6.31
CA MET A 146 26.49 0.84 5.77
C MET A 146 25.08 0.45 6.19
N PRO A 147 24.26 1.41 6.66
CA PRO A 147 22.84 1.15 6.83
C PRO A 147 22.37 0.53 5.51
N LEU A 148 21.73 -0.65 5.58
CA LEU A 148 21.11 -1.29 4.43
C LEU A 148 20.47 -0.15 3.64
N PRO A 149 20.96 0.21 2.43
CA PRO A 149 20.36 1.30 1.70
C PRO A 149 18.89 0.94 1.65
N MET A 150 18.05 1.76 2.30
CA MET A 150 16.60 1.59 2.36
C MET A 150 16.20 1.01 1.03
N PHE A 151 15.77 -0.26 1.02
CA PHE A 151 15.76 -1.05 -0.19
C PHE A 151 15.11 -0.22 -1.29
N ALA A 152 15.74 -0.14 -2.48
CA ALA A 152 15.24 0.65 -3.61
C ALA A 152 13.88 0.12 -4.15
N GLU A 153 13.17 -0.67 -3.36
CA GLU A 153 12.35 -1.80 -3.77
C GLU A 153 11.25 -2.01 -2.74
N LEU A 154 10.10 -1.37 -3.00
CA LEU A 154 8.77 -1.80 -2.57
C LEU A 154 8.68 -2.42 -1.16
N GLU A 155 9.20 -1.72 -0.16
CA GLU A 155 9.16 -2.21 1.22
C GLU A 155 7.89 -1.66 1.90
N TYR A 156 6.98 -2.58 2.25
CA TYR A 156 5.83 -2.31 3.12
C TYR A 156 6.13 -2.55 4.59
N SER A 157 7.40 -2.79 4.94
CA SER A 157 7.76 -2.99 6.34
C SER A 157 7.72 -1.64 7.05
N ARG A 158 6.85 -1.52 8.05
CA ARG A 158 6.80 -0.35 8.94
C ARG A 158 7.58 -0.59 10.21
N SER A 159 8.03 -1.82 10.39
CA SER A 159 8.06 -2.35 11.72
C SER A 159 9.47 -2.73 12.11
N ILE A 160 9.74 -2.42 13.37
CA ILE A 160 10.71 -3.12 14.17
C ILE A 160 10.47 -4.65 14.14
N LEU A 161 9.33 -5.16 13.67
CA LEU A 161 9.10 -6.59 13.55
C LEU A 161 10.00 -7.25 12.47
N PRO A 162 10.35 -8.52 12.67
CA PRO A 162 11.06 -9.29 11.66
C PRO A 162 10.22 -9.45 10.39
N SER A 163 10.90 -9.43 9.25
CA SER A 163 10.28 -9.51 7.92
C SER A 163 10.82 -10.67 7.10
N VAL A 164 9.96 -11.21 6.25
CA VAL A 164 10.32 -12.17 5.20
C VAL A 164 10.40 -11.44 3.87
N VAL A 165 11.56 -11.48 3.24
CA VAL A 165 11.77 -10.86 1.93
C VAL A 165 11.86 -11.94 0.86
N LEU A 166 11.02 -11.86 -0.17
CA LEU A 166 11.23 -12.61 -1.40
C LEU A 166 12.22 -11.84 -2.28
N LEU A 167 13.39 -12.43 -2.49
CA LEU A 167 14.38 -11.91 -3.42
C LEU A 167 14.05 -12.39 -4.83
N VAL A 168 13.69 -11.47 -5.71
CA VAL A 168 13.30 -11.69 -7.09
C VAL A 168 14.50 -11.53 -8.01
N GLY A 169 14.74 -12.52 -8.86
CA GLY A 169 15.89 -12.53 -9.75
C GLY A 169 16.14 -13.92 -10.36
N PRO A 170 17.31 -14.15 -10.97
CA PRO A 170 17.65 -15.45 -11.59
C PRO A 170 17.85 -16.58 -10.58
N ALA A 171 18.06 -16.26 -9.30
CA ALA A 171 18.20 -17.23 -8.21
C ALA A 171 17.29 -16.82 -7.04
N PRO A 172 15.97 -16.92 -7.19
CA PRO A 172 15.06 -16.40 -6.19
C PRO A 172 15.14 -17.23 -4.92
N ARG A 173 14.98 -16.56 -3.79
CA ARG A 173 15.08 -17.15 -2.45
C ARG A 173 14.32 -16.30 -1.45
N LEU A 174 14.00 -16.92 -0.32
CA LEU A 174 13.52 -16.20 0.85
C LEU A 174 14.75 -15.72 1.64
N ALA A 175 14.64 -14.52 2.19
CA ALA A 175 15.58 -13.94 3.13
C ALA A 175 14.83 -13.40 4.35
N THR A 176 15.55 -13.23 5.45
CA THR A 176 15.05 -12.65 6.68
C THR A 176 15.64 -11.26 6.86
N MET A 177 14.84 -10.36 7.40
CA MET A 177 15.31 -9.14 8.04
C MET A 177 14.91 -9.26 9.50
N GLY A 178 15.87 -9.35 10.42
CA GLY A 178 15.57 -9.72 11.80
C GLY A 178 14.88 -8.62 12.59
N GLY A 179 15.07 -7.34 12.24
CA GLY A 179 14.42 -6.22 12.90
C GLY A 179 14.73 -6.23 14.41
N ILE A 180 13.70 -6.26 15.25
CA ILE A 180 13.81 -6.30 16.71
C ILE A 180 14.38 -7.64 17.21
N LEU A 181 14.21 -8.73 16.45
CA LEU A 181 14.85 -9.99 16.79
C LEU A 181 16.37 -9.91 16.65
N ASP A 182 16.89 -9.09 15.71
CA ASP A 182 18.33 -8.84 15.64
C ASP A 182 18.80 -8.09 16.89
N MET A 183 18.02 -7.11 17.35
CA MET A 183 18.31 -6.34 18.56
C MET A 183 18.32 -7.23 19.82
N TRP A 184 17.48 -8.28 19.85
CA TRP A 184 17.40 -9.21 20.97
C TRP A 184 18.29 -10.45 20.82
N GLY A 185 18.94 -10.65 19.68
CA GLY A 185 19.70 -11.87 19.39
C GLY A 185 18.83 -13.13 19.25
N GLU A 186 17.57 -12.97 18.84
CA GLU A 186 16.55 -14.03 18.77
C GLU A 186 16.21 -14.47 17.33
N THR A 187 17.05 -14.12 16.34
CA THR A 187 16.80 -14.46 14.93
C THR A 187 16.89 -15.94 14.60
N ALA A 188 17.65 -16.73 15.36
CA ALA A 188 17.91 -18.14 15.03
C ALA A 188 16.64 -18.99 14.88
N GLY A 189 15.62 -18.74 15.71
CA GLY A 189 14.33 -19.45 15.61
C GLY A 189 13.56 -19.07 14.35
N PHE A 190 13.55 -17.78 14.01
CA PHE A 190 12.90 -17.24 12.82
C PHE A 190 13.59 -17.69 11.53
N ASP A 191 14.92 -17.63 11.49
CA ASP A 191 15.73 -18.13 10.37
C ASP A 191 15.52 -19.62 10.16
N ALA A 192 15.48 -20.42 11.23
CA ALA A 192 15.21 -21.85 11.15
C ALA A 192 13.78 -22.16 10.66
N ALA A 193 12.80 -21.29 10.95
CA ALA A 193 11.46 -21.41 10.40
C ALA A 193 11.43 -21.10 8.90
N ILE A 194 12.09 -20.02 8.47
CA ILE A 194 12.18 -19.65 7.05
C ILE A 194 12.99 -20.64 6.23
N ALA A 195 14.03 -21.24 6.80
CA ALA A 195 14.78 -22.32 6.16
C ALA A 195 13.93 -23.57 5.86
N LYS A 196 12.79 -23.76 6.55
CA LYS A 196 11.83 -24.83 6.29
C LYS A 196 10.75 -24.44 5.27
N ALA A 197 10.59 -23.15 4.99
CA ALA A 197 9.64 -22.69 3.99
C ALA A 197 10.04 -23.18 2.60
N SER A 198 9.04 -23.38 1.75
CA SER A 198 9.24 -23.86 0.38
C SER A 198 8.97 -22.75 -0.63
N LEU A 199 9.64 -22.83 -1.77
CA LEU A 199 9.46 -21.89 -2.89
C LEU A 199 8.97 -22.66 -4.14
N PRO A 200 7.76 -23.24 -4.12
CA PRO A 200 7.24 -24.04 -5.23
C PRO A 200 7.13 -23.24 -6.53
N GLY A 201 6.89 -21.92 -6.45
CA GLY A 201 6.83 -21.03 -7.61
C GLY A 201 8.18 -20.50 -8.07
N ARG A 202 9.31 -21.14 -7.74
CA ARG A 202 10.67 -20.68 -8.08
C ARG A 202 10.82 -20.35 -9.57
N ASP A 203 10.44 -21.28 -10.44
CA ASP A 203 10.57 -21.11 -11.90
C ASP A 203 9.72 -19.96 -12.42
N ARG A 204 8.55 -19.76 -11.81
CA ARG A 204 7.67 -18.65 -12.13
C ARG A 204 8.28 -17.31 -11.75
N VAL A 205 8.90 -17.20 -10.57
CA VAL A 205 9.60 -15.97 -10.17
C VAL A 205 10.75 -15.65 -11.14
N ILE A 206 11.50 -16.67 -11.60
CA ILE A 206 12.55 -16.50 -12.62
C ILE A 206 11.96 -15.98 -13.93
N GLU A 207 10.88 -16.60 -14.42
CA GLU A 207 10.20 -16.22 -15.65
C GLU A 207 9.71 -14.76 -15.60
N VAL A 208 9.06 -14.38 -14.50
CA VAL A 208 8.55 -13.03 -14.32
C VAL A 208 9.71 -12.04 -14.18
N ALA A 209 10.75 -12.35 -13.41
CA ALA A 209 11.94 -11.50 -13.27
C ALA A 209 12.64 -11.27 -14.62
N ALA A 210 12.65 -12.26 -15.51
CA ALA A 210 13.25 -12.16 -16.84
C ALA A 210 12.51 -11.18 -17.77
N ARG A 211 11.28 -10.76 -17.44
CA ARG A 211 10.56 -9.70 -18.18
C ARG A 211 11.28 -8.36 -18.11
N GLY A 212 12.14 -8.17 -17.11
CA GLY A 212 12.88 -6.94 -16.86
C GLY A 212 12.00 -5.83 -16.30
N ALA A 213 12.55 -5.08 -15.35
CA ALA A 213 12.02 -3.77 -15.02
C ALA A 213 12.49 -2.78 -16.09
N ALA A 214 11.57 -2.17 -16.84
CA ALA A 214 11.93 -0.95 -17.55
C ALA A 214 12.37 0.08 -16.48
N PRO A 215 13.57 0.69 -16.61
CA PRO A 215 13.97 1.74 -15.71
C PRO A 215 12.91 2.82 -15.73
N ARG A 216 12.37 3.17 -14.57
CA ARG A 216 11.49 4.32 -14.49
C ARG A 216 12.35 5.56 -14.75
N ALA A 217 11.98 6.36 -15.74
CA ALA A 217 12.64 7.63 -15.94
C ALA A 217 12.57 8.43 -14.62
N PRO A 218 13.69 8.99 -14.15
CA PRO A 218 13.65 9.85 -12.97
C PRO A 218 12.68 11.00 -13.26
N ALA A 219 11.88 11.35 -12.25
CA ALA A 219 11.06 12.55 -12.34
C ALA A 219 11.98 13.76 -12.58
N GLU A 220 11.54 14.71 -13.42
CA GLU A 220 12.27 15.96 -13.58
C GLU A 220 12.43 16.64 -12.21
N PRO A 221 13.63 17.17 -11.88
CA PRO A 221 13.81 17.90 -10.63
C PRO A 221 12.92 19.13 -10.63
N VAL A 222 12.02 19.23 -9.66
CA VAL A 222 11.25 20.44 -9.44
C VAL A 222 11.93 21.24 -8.34
N VAL A 223 12.16 22.52 -8.58
CA VAL A 223 12.72 23.43 -7.58
C VAL A 223 11.65 23.70 -6.52
N VAL A 224 11.93 23.30 -5.29
CA VAL A 224 11.11 23.57 -4.11
C VAL A 224 11.87 24.55 -3.23
N PRO A 225 11.23 25.55 -2.60
CA PRO A 225 11.89 26.36 -1.59
C PRO A 225 12.40 25.48 -0.44
N ASP A 226 13.53 25.86 0.15
CA ASP A 226 14.14 25.10 1.25
C ASP A 226 13.19 24.94 2.44
N LYS A 227 12.36 25.96 2.71
CA LYS A 227 11.41 25.99 3.84
C LYS A 227 10.05 26.57 3.48
N VAL A 228 9.00 25.90 3.95
CA VAL A 228 7.63 26.40 3.97
C VAL A 228 7.38 27.17 5.27
N ALA A 229 6.92 28.41 5.16
CA ALA A 229 6.59 29.24 6.31
C ALA A 229 5.37 28.70 7.09
N GLY A 230 5.32 28.97 8.40
CA GLY A 230 4.20 28.58 9.26
C GLY A 230 4.30 27.17 9.86
N VAL A 231 5.41 26.45 9.63
CA VAL A 231 5.75 25.24 10.37
C VAL A 231 6.53 25.62 11.63
N ASP A 232 6.13 25.08 12.78
CA ASP A 232 6.84 25.30 14.05
C ASP A 232 8.17 24.53 14.04
N PRO A 233 9.32 25.21 14.08
CA PRO A 233 10.62 24.52 14.13
C PRO A 233 10.80 23.69 15.40
N GLY A 234 10.06 23.98 16.48
CA GLY A 234 10.13 23.22 17.74
C GLY A 234 9.56 21.80 17.68
N ASN A 235 8.86 21.43 16.60
CA ASN A 235 8.33 20.08 16.39
C ASN A 235 9.34 19.11 15.78
N CYS A 236 10.54 19.59 15.43
CA CYS A 236 11.63 18.78 14.91
C CYS A 236 12.84 18.85 15.84
N GLU A 237 13.47 17.71 16.10
CA GLU A 237 14.73 17.64 16.85
C GLU A 237 15.92 18.22 16.09
N ASP A 238 15.78 18.36 14.77
CA ASP A 238 16.75 18.95 13.85
C ASP A 238 16.14 20.11 13.06
N ASP A 239 16.88 20.61 12.06
CA ASP A 239 16.40 21.70 11.22
C ASP A 239 15.44 21.24 10.11
N SER A 240 14.92 20.00 10.12
CA SER A 240 14.13 19.44 9.01
C SER A 240 12.72 20.03 8.88
N CYS A 241 12.14 20.58 9.95
CA CYS A 241 10.80 21.15 9.94
C CYS A 241 10.64 22.21 8.83
N GLY A 242 9.55 22.13 8.07
CA GLY A 242 9.27 23.00 6.92
C GLY A 242 9.98 22.58 5.64
N THR A 243 10.87 21.58 5.64
CA THR A 243 11.45 21.03 4.40
C THR A 243 10.32 20.48 3.53
N ALA A 244 10.28 20.91 2.28
CA ALA A 244 9.24 20.55 1.35
C ALA A 244 9.79 19.68 0.21
N GLN A 245 8.96 18.76 -0.26
CA GLN A 245 9.24 17.93 -1.42
C GLN A 245 8.00 17.90 -2.31
N VAL A 246 8.19 17.96 -3.63
CA VAL A 246 7.05 17.84 -4.56
C VAL A 246 6.48 16.44 -4.47
N VAL A 247 5.15 16.35 -4.40
CA VAL A 247 4.44 15.09 -4.60
C VAL A 247 4.36 14.86 -6.10
N PRO A 248 5.05 13.84 -6.66
CA PRO A 248 5.20 13.73 -8.10
C PRO A 248 3.86 13.58 -8.83
N GLY A 249 3.74 14.19 -10.02
CA GLY A 249 2.50 14.20 -10.80
C GLY A 249 1.43 15.17 -10.27
N THR A 250 1.68 15.86 -9.15
CA THR A 250 0.72 16.78 -8.54
C THR A 250 1.25 18.21 -8.49
N LYS A 251 0.37 19.16 -8.11
CA LYS A 251 0.75 20.53 -7.76
C LYS A 251 1.04 20.71 -6.27
N LEU A 252 0.93 19.64 -5.48
CA LEU A 252 1.06 19.66 -4.03
C LEU A 252 2.49 19.36 -3.61
N TRP A 253 2.84 19.86 -2.44
CA TRP A 253 4.06 19.52 -1.74
C TRP A 253 3.72 18.67 -0.52
N ARG A 254 4.63 17.78 -0.13
CA ARG A 254 4.67 17.21 1.22
C ARG A 254 5.69 18.00 2.02
N VAL A 255 5.34 18.37 3.24
CA VAL A 255 6.15 19.22 4.11
C VAL A 255 6.38 18.49 5.42
N VAL A 256 7.62 18.44 5.89
CA VAL A 256 7.93 17.90 7.23
C VAL A 256 7.33 18.82 8.28
N THR A 257 6.41 18.30 9.09
CA THR A 257 5.76 19.05 10.19
C THR A 257 6.22 18.64 11.57
N SER A 258 6.78 17.44 11.69
CA SER A 258 7.44 16.95 12.90
C SER A 258 8.51 15.91 12.54
N PHE A 259 9.58 15.89 13.33
CA PHE A 259 10.66 14.90 13.23
C PHE A 259 11.21 14.60 14.62
N THR A 260 11.17 13.34 15.04
CA THR A 260 11.71 12.90 16.32
C THR A 260 12.45 11.58 16.17
N CYS A 261 13.63 11.47 16.78
CA CYS A 261 14.43 10.27 16.83
C CYS A 261 14.52 9.78 18.28
N GLY A 262 13.55 8.94 18.66
CA GLY A 262 13.57 8.22 19.93
C GLY A 262 14.25 6.86 19.78
N ASP A 263 13.46 5.79 19.94
CA ASP A 263 13.82 4.41 19.61
C ASP A 263 13.85 4.13 18.09
N GLY A 264 13.21 5.02 17.32
CA GLY A 264 13.28 5.13 15.87
C GLY A 264 13.09 6.58 15.44
N CYS A 265 13.49 6.90 14.20
CA CYS A 265 13.22 8.20 13.62
C CYS A 265 11.86 8.20 12.91
N TYR A 266 11.00 9.12 13.32
CA TYR A 266 9.65 9.31 12.80
C TYR A 266 9.55 10.68 12.17
N THR A 267 9.11 10.72 10.91
CA THR A 267 8.86 11.96 10.17
C THR A 267 7.37 12.06 9.89
N GLU A 268 6.74 13.11 10.40
CA GLU A 268 5.37 13.46 10.03
C GLU A 268 5.38 14.42 8.84
N TRP A 269 4.53 14.12 7.88
CA TRP A 269 4.35 14.91 6.68
C TRP A 269 2.96 15.52 6.66
N ALA A 270 2.81 16.69 6.07
CA ALA A 270 1.51 17.25 5.72
C ALA A 270 1.50 17.72 4.26
N LEU A 271 0.36 17.55 3.57
CA LEU A 271 0.17 18.12 2.24
C LEU A 271 0.00 19.63 2.30
N TYR A 272 0.69 20.32 1.40
CA TYR A 272 0.68 21.76 1.25
C TYR A 272 0.36 22.15 -0.19
N ASP A 273 -0.58 23.09 -0.36
CA ASP A 273 -0.91 23.69 -1.64
C ASP A 273 -0.12 25.00 -1.80
N PRO A 274 0.93 25.04 -2.65
CA PRO A 274 1.76 26.23 -2.83
C PRO A 274 1.03 27.39 -3.52
N ALA A 275 -0.03 27.12 -4.29
CA ALA A 275 -0.82 28.17 -4.92
C ALA A 275 -1.71 28.89 -3.90
N ARG A 276 -2.27 28.14 -2.96
CA ARG A 276 -3.08 28.68 -1.84
C ARG A 276 -2.24 29.16 -0.66
N ARG A 277 -0.97 28.76 -0.60
CA ARG A 277 -0.08 28.95 0.54
C ARG A 277 -0.67 28.43 1.84
N ALA A 278 -1.26 27.25 1.80
CA ALA A 278 -1.98 26.65 2.91
C ALA A 278 -1.81 25.14 2.92
N PHE A 279 -1.85 24.56 4.12
CA PHE A 279 -1.96 23.12 4.30
C PHE A 279 -3.32 22.62 3.81
N VAL A 280 -3.33 21.43 3.21
CA VAL A 280 -4.56 20.75 2.83
C VAL A 280 -5.23 20.24 4.10
N GLU A 281 -6.54 20.51 4.23
CA GLU A 281 -7.31 20.10 5.40
C GLU A 281 -7.71 18.62 5.33
N GLY A 282 -7.75 17.98 6.49
CA GLY A 282 -8.17 16.58 6.67
C GLY A 282 -7.03 15.69 7.16
N GLU A 283 -7.36 14.71 8.01
CA GLU A 283 -6.37 13.80 8.60
C GLU A 283 -5.57 13.02 7.54
N TRP A 284 -6.25 12.64 6.45
CA TRP A 284 -5.64 11.94 5.32
C TRP A 284 -4.52 12.74 4.63
N ALA A 285 -4.48 14.06 4.80
CA ALA A 285 -3.45 14.91 4.23
C ALA A 285 -2.07 14.66 4.88
N GLY A 286 -2.02 14.01 6.04
CA GLY A 286 -0.78 13.55 6.66
C GLY A 286 -0.35 12.15 6.26
N TRP A 287 -1.18 11.42 5.50
CA TRP A 287 -0.99 10.00 5.21
C TRP A 287 -0.05 9.74 4.02
N LEU A 288 1.14 10.33 4.05
CA LEU A 288 2.04 10.34 2.89
C LEU A 288 3.23 9.38 3.03
N GLY A 289 3.46 8.83 4.22
CA GLY A 289 4.51 7.84 4.44
C GLY A 289 4.18 6.53 3.70
N GLN A 290 5.11 6.08 2.85
CA GLN A 290 4.98 4.85 2.04
C GLN A 290 3.76 4.85 1.11
N ALA A 291 3.32 6.03 0.69
CA ALA A 291 2.23 6.15 -0.27
C ALA A 291 2.74 5.98 -1.70
N GLN A 292 2.01 5.24 -2.53
CA GLN A 292 2.24 5.21 -3.98
C GLN A 292 1.29 6.18 -4.67
N VAL A 293 1.83 7.19 -5.37
CA VAL A 293 1.01 8.20 -6.06
C VAL A 293 0.60 7.70 -7.44
N ALA A 294 -0.65 7.86 -7.85
CA ALA A 294 -1.09 7.50 -9.18
C ALA A 294 -0.29 8.24 -10.25
N ALA A 295 -0.06 7.63 -11.42
CA ALA A 295 0.72 8.25 -12.50
C ALA A 295 0.19 9.62 -12.96
N ASP A 296 -1.11 9.88 -12.84
CA ASP A 296 -1.75 11.16 -13.17
C ASP A 296 -1.83 12.15 -12.00
N GLY A 297 -1.31 11.78 -10.83
CA GLY A 297 -1.34 12.60 -9.61
C GLY A 297 -2.73 12.84 -9.03
N SER A 298 -3.76 12.08 -9.42
CA SER A 298 -5.13 12.26 -8.93
C SER A 298 -5.36 11.70 -7.52
N ALA A 299 -4.58 10.68 -7.13
CA ALA A 299 -4.76 9.93 -5.91
C ALA A 299 -3.45 9.27 -5.46
N PHE A 300 -3.46 8.69 -4.26
CA PHE A 300 -2.43 7.81 -3.75
C PHE A 300 -3.02 6.56 -3.08
N VAL A 301 -2.21 5.51 -2.96
CA VAL A 301 -2.52 4.28 -2.21
C VAL A 301 -1.62 4.22 -0.99
N ARG A 302 -2.20 3.91 0.17
CA ARG A 302 -1.50 3.63 1.43
C ARG A 302 -2.33 2.64 2.25
N ASP A 303 -1.72 1.60 2.80
CA ASP A 303 -2.37 0.65 3.73
C ASP A 303 -3.71 0.12 3.22
N GLY A 304 -3.76 -0.29 1.95
CA GLY A 304 -4.98 -0.78 1.31
C GLY A 304 -6.07 0.27 1.06
N LEU A 305 -5.78 1.55 1.32
CA LEU A 305 -6.69 2.66 1.11
C LEU A 305 -6.30 3.44 -0.14
N VAL A 306 -7.30 3.77 -0.96
CA VAL A 306 -7.17 4.74 -2.05
C VAL A 306 -7.64 6.10 -1.53
N VAL A 307 -6.79 7.11 -1.64
CA VAL A 307 -7.06 8.47 -1.17
C VAL A 307 -6.89 9.44 -2.33
N ARG A 308 -7.92 10.23 -2.61
CA ARG A 308 -7.87 11.29 -3.61
C ARG A 308 -7.38 12.60 -3.00
N PHE A 309 -6.47 13.28 -3.69
CA PHE A 309 -5.92 14.55 -3.21
C PHE A 309 -6.95 15.68 -3.12
N ASP A 310 -8.07 15.59 -3.83
CA ASP A 310 -9.10 16.64 -3.83
C ASP A 310 -10.22 16.42 -2.81
N ARG A 311 -10.37 15.20 -2.28
CA ARG A 311 -11.53 14.85 -1.43
C ARG A 311 -11.29 13.79 -0.34
N GLY A 312 -10.07 13.28 -0.21
CA GLY A 312 -9.73 12.27 0.79
C GLY A 312 -10.06 10.83 0.39
N PRO A 313 -10.24 9.92 1.38
CA PRO A 313 -10.41 8.49 1.16
C PRO A 313 -11.60 8.15 0.26
N VAL A 314 -11.37 7.21 -0.66
CA VAL A 314 -12.32 6.81 -1.70
C VAL A 314 -12.84 5.40 -1.50
N ASN A 315 -12.01 4.52 -0.95
CA ASN A 315 -12.40 3.18 -0.56
C ASN A 315 -12.27 3.04 0.95
N THR A 316 -13.39 3.02 1.65
CA THR A 316 -13.43 2.42 2.97
C THR A 316 -13.61 0.92 2.75
N ASN A 317 -12.52 0.23 2.40
CA ASN A 317 -12.37 -1.08 3.02
C ASN A 317 -12.65 -0.83 4.50
N ASP A 318 -13.54 -1.64 5.07
CA ASP A 318 -13.99 -1.49 6.46
C ASP A 318 -12.79 -1.08 7.32
N PRO A 319 -12.77 0.13 7.93
CA PRO A 319 -11.57 0.70 8.55
C PRO A 319 -11.01 -0.18 9.67
N GLU A 320 -11.78 -1.17 10.11
CA GLU A 320 -11.37 -2.22 11.05
C GLU A 320 -10.40 -3.27 10.47
N VAL A 321 -10.14 -3.27 9.15
CA VAL A 321 -9.27 -4.28 8.54
C VAL A 321 -7.86 -3.72 8.39
N GLU A 322 -6.97 -4.22 9.23
CA GLU A 322 -5.51 -4.07 9.08
C GLU A 322 -5.04 -4.79 7.82
N ALA A 323 -5.17 -4.13 6.67
CA ALA A 323 -4.60 -4.57 5.41
C ALA A 323 -3.45 -3.63 5.02
N SER A 324 -2.32 -4.18 4.62
CA SER A 324 -1.13 -3.39 4.28
C SER A 324 -0.88 -3.32 2.78
N GLY A 325 -0.65 -2.11 2.29
CA GLY A 325 -0.14 -1.86 0.96
C GLY A 325 -1.13 -1.67 -0.19
N GLY A 326 -0.94 -2.37 -1.30
CA GLY A 326 -1.60 -2.16 -2.59
C GLY A 326 -0.69 -1.49 -3.63
N GLY A 327 -1.30 -0.84 -4.61
CA GLY A 327 -0.61 0.01 -5.58
C GLY A 327 -1.43 0.28 -6.84
N TRP A 328 -0.78 0.84 -7.86
CA TRP A 328 -1.40 1.24 -9.13
C TRP A 328 -0.98 0.33 -10.28
N LEU A 329 -1.93 -0.02 -11.15
CA LEU A 329 -1.69 -0.88 -12.31
C LEU A 329 -0.62 -0.33 -13.27
N ASP A 330 -0.62 1.00 -13.47
CA ASP A 330 0.35 1.70 -14.32
C ASP A 330 1.56 2.23 -13.53
N GLY A 331 1.68 1.74 -12.30
CA GLY A 331 2.67 2.20 -11.36
C GLY A 331 2.43 3.63 -10.90
N GLY A 332 3.32 4.04 -10.02
CA GLY A 332 3.26 5.31 -9.35
C GLY A 332 4.55 5.58 -8.60
N PRO A 333 5.07 6.81 -8.56
CA PRO A 333 6.23 7.08 -7.74
C PRO A 333 5.87 6.85 -6.28
N TRP A 334 6.80 6.27 -5.55
CA TRP A 334 6.68 6.06 -4.12
C TRP A 334 7.12 7.31 -3.39
N LEU A 335 6.31 7.73 -2.42
CA LEU A 335 6.69 8.69 -1.41
C LEU A 335 7.44 7.91 -0.32
N THR A 336 8.76 7.78 -0.48
CA THR A 336 9.65 7.17 0.52
C THR A 336 9.77 8.08 1.74
N ARG A 337 10.23 7.57 2.87
CA ARG A 337 10.56 8.42 4.03
C ARG A 337 11.68 9.41 3.69
#